data_AF-T0IFF2-F1
#
_entry.id   AF-T0IFF2-F1
#
_cell.length_a   1.000
_cell.length_b   1.000
_cell.length_c   1.000
_cell.angle_alpha   90.00
_cell.angle_beta   90.00
_cell.angle_gamma   90.00
#
_symmetry.space_group_name_H-M   'P 1'
#
loop_
_entity.id
_entity.type
_entity.pdbx_description
1 polymer ?
#
loop_
_entity_poly.entity_id
_entity_poly.type
_entity_poly.pdbx_seq_one_letter_code
_entity_poly.pdbx_strand_id
1 'polypeptide(L)'
;MKRTLAVLAALTLLALAACTDPDVASRNSLAALGFTDIQTEWTFTASFNCSERDDWARDFTATGVNGQPVSGTVCGGYIGKGATVRFD
;
A
#
# COMPACT_ATOMS: atom_id res chain seq x y z
N MET A 1 8.33 -19.13 31.59
CA MET A 1 8.07 -19.96 30.39
C MET A 1 6.82 -19.48 29.64
N LYS A 2 5.60 -19.56 30.20
CA LYS A 2 4.37 -19.11 29.50
C LYS A 2 4.40 -17.63 29.07
N ARG A 3 4.89 -16.74 29.94
CA ARG A 3 5.05 -15.30 29.64
C ARG A 3 6.08 -15.02 28.54
N THR A 4 7.19 -15.77 28.54
CA THR A 4 8.26 -15.62 27.55
C THR A 4 7.82 -16.09 26.16
N LEU A 5 7.08 -17.19 26.07
CA LEU A 5 6.46 -17.68 24.83
C LEU A 5 5.43 -16.69 24.26
N ALA A 6 4.61 -16.06 25.10
CA ALA A 6 3.64 -15.06 24.66
C ALA A 6 4.31 -13.81 24.07
N VAL A 7 5.41 -13.34 24.68
CA VAL A 7 6.17 -12.19 24.18
C VAL A 7 6.84 -12.51 22.84
N LEU A 8 7.44 -13.70 22.70
CA LEU A 8 8.02 -14.17 21.44
C LEU A 8 6.98 -14.29 20.32
N ALA A 9 5.79 -14.80 20.61
CA ALA A 9 4.69 -14.91 19.64
C ALA A 9 4.15 -13.53 19.21
N ALA A 10 4.08 -12.56 20.12
CA ALA A 10 3.69 -11.19 19.79
C ALA A 10 4.74 -10.50 18.90
N LEU A 11 6.02 -10.70 19.19
CA LEU A 11 7.13 -10.16 18.40
C LEU A 11 7.18 -10.73 16.98
N THR A 12 6.93 -12.03 16.81
CA THR A 12 6.84 -12.61 15.46
C THR A 12 5.64 -12.05 14.69
N LEU A 13 4.47 -11.89 15.31
CA LEU A 13 3.31 -11.30 14.62
C LEU A 13 3.56 -9.84 14.19
N LEU A 14 4.22 -9.04 15.04
CA LEU A 14 4.64 -7.68 14.71
C LEU A 14 5.68 -7.66 13.57
N ALA A 15 6.58 -8.64 13.53
CA ALA A 15 7.56 -8.78 12.45
C ALA A 15 6.92 -9.18 11.11
N LEU A 16 5.84 -9.98 11.11
CA LEU A 16 5.10 -10.31 9.89
C LEU A 16 4.34 -9.10 9.32
N ALA A 17 3.79 -8.22 10.18
CA ALA A 17 3.12 -7.00 9.74
C ALA A 17 4.09 -5.97 9.12
N ALA A 18 5.37 -6.00 9.51
CA ALA A 18 6.40 -5.09 9.00
C ALA A 18 7.00 -5.49 7.64
N CYS A 19 6.62 -6.64 7.07
CA CYS A 19 7.20 -7.11 5.81
C CYS A 19 6.58 -6.45 4.56
N THR A 20 5.39 -5.88 4.67
CA THR A 20 4.71 -5.21 3.55
C THR A 20 4.90 -3.70 3.65
N ASP A 21 5.82 -3.16 2.85
CA ASP A 21 6.01 -1.71 2.70
C ASP A 21 4.94 -1.15 1.75
N PRO A 22 4.00 -0.29 2.22
CA PRO A 22 2.96 0.29 1.38
C PRO A 22 3.49 1.08 0.19
N ASP A 23 4.67 1.72 0.33
CA ASP A 23 5.28 2.46 -0.77
C ASP A 23 5.72 1.53 -1.90
N VAL A 24 6.48 0.49 -1.55
CA VAL A 24 6.96 -0.53 -2.49
C VAL A 24 5.78 -1.26 -3.13
N ALA A 25 4.76 -1.63 -2.35
CA ALA A 25 3.55 -2.28 -2.86
C ALA A 25 2.80 -1.39 -3.87
N SER A 26 2.68 -0.09 -3.60
CA SER A 26 2.04 0.88 -4.48
C SER A 26 2.81 1.05 -5.78
N ARG A 27 4.13 1.26 -5.70
CA ARG A 27 5.01 1.40 -6.85
C ARG A 27 4.99 0.17 -7.75
N ASN A 28 5.06 -1.03 -7.16
CA ASN A 28 5.00 -2.28 -7.92
C ASN A 28 3.66 -2.45 -8.64
N SER A 29 2.55 -2.08 -7.99
CA SER A 29 1.21 -2.16 -8.58
C SER A 29 1.06 -1.22 -9.77
N LEU A 30 1.53 0.02 -9.64
CA LEU A 30 1.49 1.02 -10.71
C LEU A 30 2.43 0.65 -11.87
N ALA A 31 3.63 0.14 -11.57
CA ALA A 31 4.57 -0.35 -12.58
C ALA A 31 4.01 -1.56 -13.35
N ALA A 32 3.28 -2.46 -12.68
CA ALA A 32 2.59 -3.58 -13.33
C ALA A 32 1.50 -3.14 -14.31
N LEU A 33 0.94 -1.94 -14.15
CA LEU A 33 0.01 -1.30 -15.10
C LEU A 33 0.73 -0.59 -16.25
N GLY A 34 2.06 -0.56 -16.25
CA GLY A 34 2.88 0.09 -17.27
C GLY A 34 3.09 1.59 -17.05
N PHE A 35 2.82 2.10 -15.84
CA PHE A 35 3.08 3.50 -15.51
C PHE A 35 4.56 3.76 -15.24
N THR A 36 5.01 4.97 -15.55
CA THR A 36 6.38 5.44 -15.32
C THR A 36 6.38 6.71 -14.46
N ASP A 37 7.58 7.16 -14.05
CA ASP A 37 7.75 8.38 -13.26
C ASP A 37 6.90 8.41 -11.97
N ILE A 38 6.75 7.23 -11.37
CA ILE A 38 5.84 6.99 -10.24
C ILE A 38 6.34 7.70 -8.99
N GLN A 39 5.51 8.61 -8.49
CA GLN A 39 5.66 9.28 -7.21
C GLN A 39 4.50 8.85 -6.33
N THR A 40 4.81 8.42 -5.12
CA THR A 40 3.85 7.94 -4.13
C THR A 40 4.03 8.74 -2.86
N GLU A 41 2.92 9.21 -2.29
CA GLU A 41 2.89 9.98 -1.06
C GLU A 41 1.88 9.40 -0.09
N TRP A 42 2.15 9.59 1.20
CA TRP A 42 1.16 9.32 2.22
C TRP A 42 0.44 10.61 2.58
N THR A 43 -0.87 10.60 2.42
CA THR A 43 -1.73 11.74 2.71
C THR A 43 -2.92 11.26 3.52
N PHE A 44 -3.39 12.07 4.46
CA PHE A 44 -4.60 11.74 5.22
C PHE A 44 -5.81 11.58 4.29
N THR A 45 -5.87 12.36 3.21
CA THR A 45 -6.93 12.32 2.19
C THR A 45 -6.99 11.01 1.43
N ALA A 46 -5.85 10.37 1.18
CA ALA A 46 -5.76 9.04 0.55
C ALA A 46 -6.66 8.01 1.24
N SER A 47 -6.80 8.10 2.57
CA SER A 47 -7.59 7.16 3.35
C SER A 47 -9.10 7.28 3.09
N PHE A 48 -9.59 8.45 2.65
CA PHE A 48 -11.00 8.63 2.27
C PHE A 48 -11.33 8.05 0.89
N ASN A 49 -10.32 7.85 0.04
CA ASN A 49 -10.47 7.21 -1.25
C ASN A 49 -10.48 5.67 -1.15
N CYS A 50 -10.05 5.11 -0.02
CA CYS A 50 -10.00 3.68 0.23
C CYS A 50 -11.22 3.17 1.02
N SER A 51 -11.43 1.85 1.02
CA SER A 51 -12.46 1.26 1.89
C SER A 51 -12.01 1.38 3.35
N GLU A 52 -12.95 1.55 4.29
CA GLU A 52 -12.67 1.47 5.74
C GLU A 52 -12.00 0.16 6.16
N ARG A 53 -12.08 -0.89 5.33
CA ARG A 53 -11.43 -2.17 5.59
C ARG A 53 -9.99 -2.24 5.08
N ASP A 54 -9.52 -1.28 4.28
CA ASP A 54 -8.15 -1.28 3.74
C ASP A 54 -7.17 -0.81 4.83
N ASP A 55 -6.01 -1.44 4.93
CA ASP A 55 -5.07 -1.20 6.03
C ASP A 55 -4.09 -0.06 5.72
N TRP A 56 -3.92 0.27 4.43
CA TRP A 56 -3.05 1.35 3.98
C TRP A 56 -3.56 1.99 2.69
N ALA A 57 -3.16 3.25 2.52
CA ALA A 57 -3.47 4.11 1.37
C ALA A 57 -2.24 4.93 0.99
N ARG A 58 -2.00 5.10 -0.31
CA ARG A 58 -0.95 5.95 -0.88
C ARG A 58 -1.49 6.72 -2.07
N ASP A 59 -1.41 8.04 -2.03
CA ASP A 59 -1.68 8.84 -3.22
C ASP A 59 -0.51 8.70 -4.19
N PHE A 60 -0.79 8.85 -5.48
CA PHE A 60 0.24 8.77 -6.50
C PHE A 60 0.02 9.78 -7.63
N THR A 61 1.13 10.15 -8.26
CA THR A 61 1.17 10.72 -9.59
C THR A 61 2.12 9.87 -10.45
N ALA A 62 1.79 9.73 -11.73
CA ALA A 62 2.60 8.96 -12.66
C ALA A 62 2.34 9.40 -14.11
N THR A 63 3.16 8.90 -15.03
CA THR A 63 2.90 8.95 -16.47
C THR A 63 2.21 7.66 -16.88
N GLY A 64 1.02 7.77 -17.48
CA GLY A 64 0.24 6.65 -18.00
C GLY A 64 0.87 6.02 -19.24
N VAL A 65 0.42 4.81 -19.59
CA VAL A 65 0.89 4.09 -20.80
C VAL A 65 0.66 4.85 -22.11
N ASN A 66 -0.25 5.84 -22.10
CA ASN A 66 -0.54 6.73 -23.21
C ASN A 66 0.28 8.04 -23.17
N GLY A 67 1.24 8.17 -22.25
CA GLY A 67 2.06 9.36 -22.04
C GLY A 67 1.37 10.52 -21.33
N GLN A 68 0.12 10.35 -20.89
CA GLN A 68 -0.60 11.39 -20.16
C GLN A 68 -0.33 11.31 -18.66
N PRO A 69 -0.29 12.45 -17.94
CA PRO A 69 -0.22 12.44 -16.49
C PRO A 69 -1.48 11.78 -15.90
N VAL A 70 -1.29 10.93 -14.90
CA VAL A 70 -2.37 10.27 -14.14
C VAL A 70 -2.13 10.43 -12.65
N SER A 71 -3.20 10.53 -11.88
CA SER A 71 -3.17 10.61 -10.43
C SER A 71 -4.28 9.78 -9.80
N GLY A 72 -4.13 9.49 -8.52
CA GLY A 72 -5.13 8.78 -7.74
C GLY A 72 -4.56 8.21 -6.46
N THR A 73 -5.21 7.15 -5.95
CA THR A 73 -4.83 6.47 -4.72
C THR A 73 -4.69 4.97 -4.94
N VAL A 74 -3.60 4.38 -4.44
CA VAL A 74 -3.46 2.93 -4.29
C VAL A 74 -3.88 2.53 -2.87
N CYS A 75 -4.82 1.60 -2.80
CA CYS A 75 -5.37 1.06 -1.56
C CYS A 75 -5.00 -0.41 -1.42
N GLY A 76 -4.68 -0.87 -0.21
CA GLY A 76 -4.38 -2.28 0.01
C GLY A 76 -4.46 -2.68 1.47
N GLY A 77 -4.15 -3.95 1.74
CA GLY A 77 -4.03 -4.48 3.10
C GLY A 77 -2.68 -5.14 3.36
N TYR A 78 -2.37 -5.35 4.62
CA TYR A 78 -1.13 -6.02 5.04
C TYR A 78 -1.25 -7.55 4.93
N ILE A 79 -2.46 -8.10 5.11
CA ILE A 79 -2.70 -9.55 5.15
C ILE A 79 -3.86 -9.92 4.22
N GLY A 80 -3.58 -10.75 3.22
CA GLY A 80 -4.59 -11.39 2.36
C GLY A 80 -5.32 -10.48 1.36
N LYS A 81 -5.11 -9.16 1.42
CA LYS A 81 -5.67 -8.19 0.47
C LYS A 81 -4.62 -7.76 -0.56
N GLY A 82 -5.03 -7.74 -1.83
CA GLY A 82 -4.23 -7.14 -2.91
C GLY A 82 -4.32 -5.62 -2.94
N ALA A 83 -3.62 -5.01 -3.90
CA ALA A 83 -3.69 -3.59 -4.17
C ALA A 83 -4.78 -3.25 -5.20
N THR A 84 -5.47 -2.12 -4.99
CA THR A 84 -6.44 -1.54 -5.93
C THR A 84 -6.01 -0.12 -6.25
N VAL A 85 -5.88 0.19 -7.54
CA VAL A 85 -5.61 1.56 -8.02
C VAL A 85 -6.94 2.25 -8.30
N ARG A 86 -7.18 3.39 -7.65
CA ARG A 86 -8.35 4.25 -7.84
C ARG A 86 -7.85 5.57 -8.44
N PHE A 87 -8.33 5.91 -9.63
CA PHE A 87 -8.00 7.18 -10.29
C PHE A 87 -8.90 8.30 -9.79
N ASP A 88 -8.41 9.54 -9.86
CA ASP A 88 -9.18 10.76 -9.58
C ASP A 88 -10.27 11.05 -10.64
#